data_AF-A0A7S3CAI2-F1
#
_entry.id   AF-A0A7S3CAI2-F1
#
_cell.length_a   1.000
_cell.length_b   1.000
_cell.length_c   1.000
_cell.angle_alpha   90.00
_cell.angle_beta   90.00
_cell.angle_gamma   90.00
#
_symmetry.space_group_name_H-M   'P 1'
#
loop_
_entity.id
_entity.type
_entity.pdbx_description
1 polymer ?
#
loop_
_entity_poly.entity_id
_entity_poly.type
_entity_poly.pdbx_seq_one_letter_code
_entity_poly.pdbx_strand_id
1 'polypeptide(L)'
;DGFSFVPVYLLCCSKLGESPRTSADKFTRHSWRYIRGAADDHEAWAAGLTPQMFWSHHEELLETDPEEVERTVEEIASREGLQYGAGFGGKRLSQKITSCSAGQTAVSWVAGTGVGICPAGALKSIDLSEVLGAVVLDCSTSRAVPADVGADVRHVEILPHKFDRLSLQNALGGATTYIAERLGAGCKVIVACDDGQDISPAVVAAHFLVSRTGTEAGGGRPEPYTKEDVRSAISRVTQHCPAAHPSRGSAKQVYN
;
A
#
# COMPACT_ATOMS: atom_id res chain seq x y z
N ASP A 1 -12.22 -25.91 21.80
CA ASP A 1 -11.99 -24.85 22.80
C ASP A 1 -11.84 -23.52 22.10
N GLY A 2 -12.82 -22.63 22.28
CA GLY A 2 -12.84 -21.30 21.66
C GLY A 2 -11.91 -20.35 22.39
N PHE A 3 -11.16 -19.53 21.64
CA PHE A 3 -10.28 -18.51 22.21
C PHE A 3 -11.08 -17.49 23.03
N SER A 4 -10.53 -17.08 24.17
CA SER A 4 -11.09 -15.98 24.97
C SER A 4 -11.00 -14.67 24.17
N PHE A 5 -12.14 -14.12 23.79
CA PHE A 5 -12.25 -12.83 23.12
C PHE A 5 -12.65 -11.75 24.12
N VAL A 6 -11.85 -10.69 24.23
CA VAL A 6 -12.18 -9.48 24.99
C VAL A 6 -12.53 -8.39 23.98
N PRO A 7 -13.81 -8.03 23.80
CA PRO A 7 -14.19 -6.95 22.91
C PRO A 7 -13.69 -5.61 23.47
N VAL A 8 -12.92 -4.89 22.66
CA VAL A 8 -12.58 -3.48 22.93
C VAL A 8 -13.60 -2.62 22.20
N TYR A 9 -14.37 -1.83 22.95
CA TYR A 9 -15.31 -0.86 22.40
C TYR A 9 -14.66 0.53 22.42
N LEU A 10 -14.31 1.04 21.24
CA LEU A 10 -13.85 2.42 21.09
C LEU A 10 -15.08 3.33 20.95
N LEU A 11 -15.34 4.15 21.97
CA LEU A 11 -16.45 5.11 21.99
C LEU A 11 -15.91 6.52 21.71
N CYS A 12 -16.35 7.11 20.60
CA CYS A 12 -16.10 8.52 20.31
C CYS A 12 -17.31 9.36 20.71
N CYS A 13 -17.17 10.21 21.73
CA CYS A 13 -18.18 11.18 22.13
C CYS A 13 -17.84 12.54 21.51
N SER A 14 -18.52 12.92 20.42
CA SER A 14 -18.39 14.26 19.82
C SER A 14 -19.73 14.99 19.80
N LYS A 15 -19.73 16.28 20.16
CA LYS A 15 -20.91 17.15 19.99
C LYS A 15 -20.98 17.66 18.55
N LEU A 16 -22.14 17.54 17.91
CA LEU A 16 -22.39 18.15 16.61
C LEU A 16 -22.32 19.67 16.77
N GLY A 17 -21.36 20.32 16.11
CA GLY A 17 -21.28 21.78 16.11
C GLY A 17 -22.01 22.35 14.90
N GLU A 18 -22.90 23.32 15.12
CA GLU A 18 -23.85 23.85 14.13
C GLU A 18 -23.28 24.94 13.20
N SER A 19 -22.06 25.42 13.43
CA SER A 19 -21.47 26.53 12.65
C SER A 19 -19.95 26.43 12.50
N PRO A 20 -19.35 26.79 11.35
CA PRO A 20 -17.91 27.07 11.28
C PRO A 20 -17.67 28.35 12.09
N ARG A 21 -16.83 28.29 13.13
CA ARG A 21 -16.44 29.49 13.88
C ARG A 21 -15.25 30.14 13.19
N THR A 22 -15.28 31.47 13.14
CA THR A 22 -14.14 32.33 12.81
C THR A 22 -13.06 32.23 13.88
N SER A 23 -11.81 32.56 13.51
CA SER A 23 -10.53 32.41 14.23
C SER A 23 -10.42 32.96 15.67
N ALA A 24 -11.48 33.51 16.26
CA ALA A 24 -11.43 34.15 17.57
C ALA A 24 -11.64 33.20 18.77
N ASP A 25 -12.10 31.97 18.54
CA ASP A 25 -12.49 31.05 19.61
C ASP A 25 -11.36 30.05 19.90
N LYS A 26 -10.43 30.45 20.78
CA LYS A 26 -9.25 29.65 21.13
C LYS A 26 -9.64 28.28 21.70
N PHE A 27 -8.95 27.23 21.24
CA PHE A 27 -9.05 25.88 21.78
C PHE A 27 -8.86 25.90 23.31
N THR A 28 -9.80 25.31 24.06
CA THR A 28 -9.51 24.99 25.46
C THR A 28 -8.61 23.76 25.52
N ARG A 29 -7.71 23.67 26.50
CA ARG A 29 -6.76 22.54 26.68
C ARG A 29 -7.40 21.14 26.71
N HIS A 30 -8.72 21.03 26.77
CA HIS A 30 -9.44 19.77 26.97
C HIS A 30 -10.60 19.57 25.99
N SER A 31 -10.76 20.40 24.94
CA SER A 31 -11.87 20.26 23.99
C SER A 31 -11.41 20.36 22.54
N TRP A 32 -11.53 19.25 21.82
CA TRP A 32 -11.28 19.18 20.38
C TRP A 32 -12.60 18.98 19.64
N ARG A 33 -12.82 19.73 18.55
CA ARG A 33 -14.01 19.56 17.72
C ARG A 33 -13.72 18.53 16.65
N TYR A 34 -14.50 17.43 16.67
CA TYR A 34 -14.44 16.44 15.60
C TYR A 34 -14.97 17.05 14.29
N ILE A 35 -14.14 17.03 13.26
CA ILE A 35 -14.54 17.36 11.89
C ILE A 35 -14.72 16.01 11.17
N ARG A 36 -15.91 15.77 10.59
CA ARG A 36 -16.17 14.52 9.87
C ARG A 36 -15.21 14.40 8.69
N GLY A 37 -14.53 13.25 8.62
CA GLY A 37 -13.50 12.97 7.61
C GLY A 37 -12.10 13.38 8.04
N ALA A 38 -11.92 13.98 9.23
CA ALA A 38 -10.63 14.58 9.60
C ALA A 38 -9.47 13.62 9.88
N ALA A 39 -9.77 12.32 9.89
CA ALA A 39 -8.80 11.26 10.06
C ALA A 39 -8.96 10.14 9.00
N ASP A 40 -9.77 10.36 7.96
CA ASP A 40 -10.06 9.32 6.94
C ASP A 40 -8.98 9.26 5.85
N ASP A 41 -8.23 10.35 5.63
CA ASP A 41 -7.08 10.42 4.71
C ASP A 41 -5.86 11.05 5.41
N HIS A 42 -5.43 10.41 6.51
CA HIS A 42 -4.26 10.85 7.27
C HIS A 42 -3.01 10.99 6.40
N GLU A 43 -2.86 10.19 5.34
CA GLU A 43 -1.74 10.27 4.40
C GLU A 43 -1.73 11.56 3.56
N ALA A 44 -2.89 12.16 3.25
CA ALA A 44 -2.95 13.40 2.49
C ALA A 44 -2.78 14.66 3.36
N TRP A 45 -3.01 14.55 4.68
CA TRP A 45 -3.06 15.69 5.60
C TRP A 45 -1.90 15.71 6.59
N ALA A 46 -1.31 14.56 6.90
CA ALA A 46 -0.23 14.46 7.89
C ALA A 46 1.08 15.05 7.39
N ALA A 47 1.15 15.50 6.16
CA ALA A 47 2.27 16.30 5.74
C ALA A 47 3.66 15.65 5.74
N GLY A 48 3.68 14.34 5.49
CA GLY A 48 4.88 13.53 5.66
C GLY A 48 5.16 13.17 7.12
N LEU A 49 4.43 13.72 8.09
CA LEU A 49 4.48 13.34 9.51
C LEU A 49 4.04 11.89 9.69
N THR A 50 5.00 11.02 9.99
CA THR A 50 4.74 9.64 10.39
C THR A 50 4.32 9.60 11.85
N PRO A 51 3.63 8.53 12.31
CA PRO A 51 3.33 8.37 13.73
C PRO A 51 4.56 8.44 14.63
N GLN A 52 5.70 7.88 14.18
CA GLN A 52 6.96 7.92 14.93
C GLN A 52 7.50 9.35 15.07
N MET A 53 7.45 10.15 14.00
CA MET A 53 7.85 11.56 14.06
C MET A 53 6.91 12.38 14.93
N PHE A 54 5.59 12.17 14.82
CA PHE A 54 4.63 12.80 15.71
C PHE A 54 5.00 12.55 17.17
N TRP A 55 5.20 11.30 17.59
CA TRP A 55 5.51 10.99 18.98
C TRP A 55 6.88 11.51 19.43
N SER A 56 7.87 11.54 18.53
CA SER A 56 9.20 12.07 18.84
C SER A 56 9.22 13.59 19.03
N HIS A 57 8.29 14.30 18.36
CA HIS A 57 8.18 15.77 18.37
C HIS A 57 6.83 16.26 18.94
N HIS A 58 6.13 15.44 19.72
CA HIS A 58 4.73 15.71 20.09
C HIS A 58 4.56 16.92 21.01
N GLU A 59 5.54 17.21 21.88
CA GLU A 59 5.51 18.39 22.74
C GLU A 59 5.59 19.68 21.89
N GLU A 60 6.54 19.74 20.95
CA GLU A 60 6.69 20.84 19.98
C GLU A 60 5.40 21.04 19.17
N LEU A 61 4.83 19.96 18.63
CA LEU A 61 3.62 20.00 17.81
C LEU A 61 2.36 20.42 18.58
N LEU A 62 2.21 19.99 19.84
CA LEU A 62 1.04 20.30 20.67
C LEU A 62 1.11 21.69 21.31
N GLU A 63 2.31 22.25 21.48
CA GLU A 63 2.53 23.61 21.98
C GLU A 63 2.48 24.68 20.87
N THR A 64 2.68 24.27 19.61
CA THR A 64 2.64 25.15 18.44
C THR A 64 1.24 25.74 18.23
N ASP A 65 1.17 27.02 17.87
CA ASP A 65 -0.08 27.67 17.53
C ASP A 65 -0.73 26.99 16.30
N PRO A 66 -2.05 26.72 16.30
CA PRO A 66 -2.74 26.10 15.18
C PRO A 66 -2.54 26.80 13.82
N GLU A 67 -2.27 28.11 13.78
CA GLU A 67 -1.99 28.84 12.53
C GLU A 67 -0.58 28.53 11.97
N GLU A 68 0.33 28.05 12.82
CA GLU A 68 1.75 27.80 12.50
C GLU A 68 2.09 26.30 12.45
N VAL A 69 1.11 25.44 12.78
CA VAL A 69 1.30 23.98 12.90
C VAL A 69 1.71 23.36 11.56
N GLU A 70 1.17 23.84 10.44
CA GLU A 70 1.48 23.33 9.11
C GLU A 70 2.97 23.55 8.76
N ARG A 71 3.48 24.76 9.00
CA ARG A 71 4.91 25.08 8.82
C ARG A 71 5.79 24.24 9.74
N THR A 72 5.39 24.08 10.99
CA THR A 72 6.17 23.31 11.97
C THR A 72 6.26 21.84 11.58
N VAL A 73 5.18 21.26 11.04
CA VAL A 73 5.21 19.91 10.50
C VAL A 73 6.16 19.80 9.30
N GLU A 74 6.17 20.79 8.39
CA GLU A 74 7.11 20.82 7.25
C GLU A 74 8.58 20.92 7.70
N GLU A 75 8.85 21.72 8.74
CA GLU A 75 10.18 21.87 9.32
C GLU A 75 10.65 20.57 9.99
N ILE A 76 9.80 19.91 10.79
CA ILE A 76 10.07 18.62 11.41
C ILE A 76 10.33 17.55 10.34
N ALA A 77 9.45 17.47 9.33
CA ALA A 77 9.61 16.52 8.24
C ALA A 77 10.94 16.74 7.50
N SER A 78 11.28 18.00 7.22
CA SER A 78 12.55 18.37 6.59
C SER A 78 13.77 18.00 7.44
N ARG A 79 13.71 18.21 8.77
CA ARG A 79 14.77 17.89 9.74
C ARG A 79 15.04 16.39 9.83
N GLU A 80 13.98 15.59 9.78
CA GLU A 80 14.04 14.11 9.78
C GLU A 80 14.36 13.53 8.38
N GLY A 81 14.61 14.39 7.39
CA GLY A 81 15.01 13.99 6.04
C GLY A 81 13.86 13.52 5.15
N LEU A 82 12.61 13.82 5.52
CA LEU A 82 11.40 13.51 4.76
C LEU A 82 10.84 14.80 4.13
N GLN A 83 11.11 15.00 2.84
CA GLN A 83 10.60 16.15 2.09
C GLN A 83 9.24 15.83 1.45
N TYR A 84 8.32 16.78 1.54
CA TYR A 84 7.04 16.73 0.87
C TYR A 84 7.14 16.74 -0.67
N GLY A 85 6.30 15.92 -1.29
CA GLY A 85 5.76 16.22 -2.61
C GLY A 85 4.63 17.23 -2.46
N ALA A 86 4.88 18.47 -2.86
CA ALA A 86 3.84 19.48 -3.01
C ALA A 86 2.76 18.96 -3.96
N GLY A 87 1.51 19.01 -3.53
CA GLY A 87 0.39 18.97 -4.46
C GLY A 87 0.56 20.08 -5.50
N PHE A 88 0.34 19.74 -6.78
CA PHE A 88 0.37 20.64 -7.94
C PHE A 88 1.74 21.24 -8.30
N GLY A 89 2.53 20.46 -9.04
CA GLY A 89 3.52 21.01 -9.97
C GLY A 89 4.96 20.95 -9.50
N GLY A 90 5.58 19.77 -9.61
CA GLY A 90 7.04 19.69 -9.73
C GLY A 90 7.67 18.61 -8.88
N LYS A 91 8.40 17.74 -9.59
CA LYS A 91 9.36 16.72 -9.12
C LYS A 91 8.80 15.56 -8.32
N ARG A 92 8.78 14.42 -9.02
CA ARG A 92 8.59 13.05 -8.51
C ARG A 92 9.47 12.82 -7.28
N LEU A 93 8.84 12.63 -6.14
CA LEU A 93 9.38 11.85 -5.04
C LEU A 93 8.53 10.59 -5.00
N SER A 94 9.11 9.47 -5.41
CA SER A 94 8.71 8.18 -4.85
C SER A 94 8.78 8.39 -3.35
N GLN A 95 7.64 8.45 -2.67
CA GLN A 95 7.67 8.25 -1.23
C GLN A 95 8.48 6.97 -1.07
N LYS A 96 9.63 7.07 -0.42
CA LYS A 96 10.16 5.94 0.30
C LYS A 96 9.13 5.77 1.41
N ILE A 97 8.01 5.12 1.07
CA ILE A 97 6.95 4.79 1.99
C ILE A 97 7.67 3.87 2.96
N THR A 98 8.19 4.47 4.03
CA THR A 98 8.64 3.73 5.19
C THR A 98 7.36 3.42 5.96
N SER A 99 6.39 2.80 5.27
CA SER A 99 5.19 2.23 5.85
C SER A 99 5.69 1.07 6.63
N CYS A 100 5.98 1.30 7.92
CA CYS A 100 6.19 0.25 8.91
C CYS A 100 6.86 -0.96 8.28
N SER A 101 8.05 -0.80 7.70
CA SER A 101 8.85 -1.92 7.25
C SER A 101 9.32 -2.60 8.52
N ALA A 102 8.41 -3.35 9.13
CA ALA A 102 8.75 -4.37 10.09
C ALA A 102 9.51 -5.43 9.29
N GLY A 103 10.77 -5.12 8.96
CA GLY A 103 11.84 -6.04 8.61
C GLY A 103 11.57 -7.05 7.49
N GLN A 104 10.60 -6.88 6.59
CA GLN A 104 10.46 -7.81 5.46
C GLN A 104 11.52 -7.53 4.40
N THR A 105 12.70 -8.11 4.63
CA THR A 105 13.84 -8.16 3.69
C THR A 105 13.80 -9.41 2.79
N ALA A 106 12.72 -10.19 2.86
CA ALA A 106 12.60 -11.49 2.23
C ALA A 106 11.30 -11.63 1.41
N VAL A 107 11.27 -12.62 0.52
CA VAL A 107 10.10 -12.94 -0.30
C VAL A 107 9.04 -13.67 0.53
N SER A 108 7.83 -13.13 0.58
CA SER A 108 6.67 -13.80 1.15
C SER A 108 5.98 -14.65 0.07
N TRP A 109 6.17 -15.97 0.12
CA TRP A 109 5.58 -16.90 -0.85
C TRP A 109 4.13 -17.24 -0.49
N VAL A 110 3.21 -17.12 -1.45
CA VAL A 110 1.86 -17.66 -1.30
C VAL A 110 1.92 -19.17 -1.51
N ALA A 111 1.58 -19.93 -0.46
CA ALA A 111 1.78 -21.38 -0.48
C ALA A 111 1.00 -22.07 -1.61
N GLY A 112 1.66 -22.99 -2.30
CA GLY A 112 1.05 -23.80 -3.36
C GLY A 112 0.77 -23.07 -4.68
N THR A 113 1.24 -21.83 -4.86
CA THR A 113 0.99 -21.07 -6.11
C THR A 113 2.25 -20.80 -6.92
N GLY A 114 3.43 -20.88 -6.32
CA GLY A 114 4.68 -20.47 -6.96
C GLY A 114 4.81 -18.95 -7.15
N VAL A 115 3.95 -18.15 -6.50
CA VAL A 115 3.97 -16.69 -6.54
C VAL A 115 4.42 -16.12 -5.20
N GLY A 116 5.39 -15.20 -5.23
CA GLY A 116 5.91 -14.52 -4.05
C GLY A 116 5.78 -13.00 -4.15
N ILE A 117 5.79 -12.34 -3.01
CA ILE A 117 5.70 -10.87 -2.88
C ILE A 117 6.91 -10.36 -2.13
N CYS A 118 7.49 -9.25 -2.58
CA CYS A 118 8.53 -8.55 -1.82
C CYS A 118 8.53 -7.04 -2.08
N PRO A 119 9.11 -6.23 -1.20
CA PRO A 119 9.49 -4.86 -1.52
C PRO A 119 10.60 -4.84 -2.57
N ALA A 120 10.56 -3.90 -3.52
CA ALA A 120 11.55 -3.77 -4.58
C ALA A 120 12.96 -3.50 -4.00
N GLY A 121 13.04 -2.78 -2.87
CA GLY A 121 14.28 -2.59 -2.13
C GLY A 121 14.90 -3.88 -1.59
N ALA A 122 14.08 -4.89 -1.30
CA ALA A 122 14.55 -6.19 -0.81
C ALA A 122 15.19 -7.04 -1.92
N LEU A 123 14.86 -6.80 -3.20
CA LEU A 123 15.38 -7.58 -4.33
C LEU A 123 16.92 -7.68 -4.36
N LYS A 124 17.62 -6.65 -3.85
CA LYS A 124 19.09 -6.61 -3.81
C LYS A 124 19.71 -7.47 -2.71
N SER A 125 18.93 -7.82 -1.70
CA SER A 125 19.40 -8.53 -0.49
C SER A 125 18.83 -9.94 -0.38
N ILE A 126 18.04 -10.40 -1.35
CA ILE A 126 17.48 -11.76 -1.33
C ILE A 126 18.60 -12.77 -1.64
N ASP A 127 18.62 -13.84 -0.85
CA ASP A 127 19.49 -14.98 -1.08
C ASP A 127 19.11 -15.66 -2.42
N LEU A 128 20.08 -15.77 -3.33
CA LEU A 128 19.91 -16.39 -4.65
C LEU A 128 19.39 -17.83 -4.57
N SER A 129 19.66 -18.53 -3.47
CA SER A 129 19.15 -19.89 -3.24
C SER A 129 17.63 -19.94 -2.99
N GLU A 130 17.04 -18.89 -2.40
CA GLU A 130 15.60 -18.80 -2.16
C GLU A 130 14.80 -18.48 -3.43
N VAL A 131 15.46 -17.81 -4.39
CA VAL A 131 14.86 -17.34 -5.65
C VAL A 131 15.36 -18.08 -6.87
N LEU A 132 16.02 -19.23 -6.67
CA LEU A 132 16.52 -20.06 -7.76
C LEU A 132 15.36 -20.49 -8.69
N GLY A 133 15.45 -20.13 -9.97
CA GLY A 133 14.42 -20.40 -10.97
C GLY A 133 13.17 -19.50 -10.86
N ALA A 134 13.24 -18.43 -10.06
CA ALA A 134 12.21 -17.40 -10.04
C ALA A 134 12.50 -16.32 -11.10
N VAL A 135 11.43 -15.76 -11.68
CA VAL A 135 11.46 -14.54 -12.48
C VAL A 135 10.82 -13.41 -11.68
N VAL A 136 11.17 -12.16 -12.00
CA VAL A 136 10.68 -11.00 -11.25
C VAL A 136 9.77 -10.16 -12.13
N LEU A 137 8.56 -9.88 -11.63
CA LEU A 137 7.69 -8.81 -12.11
C LEU A 137 7.83 -7.62 -11.15
N ASP A 138 8.57 -6.61 -11.56
CA ASP A 138 8.79 -5.41 -10.77
C ASP A 138 7.78 -4.32 -11.13
N CYS A 139 6.87 -4.04 -10.21
CA CYS A 139 5.82 -3.03 -10.32
C CYS A 139 6.16 -1.71 -9.61
N SER A 140 7.41 -1.50 -9.21
CA SER A 140 7.84 -0.30 -8.48
C SER A 140 7.84 0.97 -9.36
N THR A 141 7.84 2.13 -8.71
CA THR A 141 7.89 3.43 -9.40
C THR A 141 9.31 3.82 -9.84
N SER A 142 10.32 3.09 -9.38
CA SER A 142 11.72 3.32 -9.75
C SER A 142 12.22 2.18 -10.61
N ARG A 143 12.76 2.52 -11.79
CA ARG A 143 13.48 1.56 -12.64
C ARG A 143 14.88 1.30 -12.10
N ALA A 144 14.99 0.92 -10.84
CA ALA A 144 16.21 0.42 -10.26
C ALA A 144 16.33 -1.05 -10.63
N VAL A 145 16.77 -1.32 -11.87
CA VAL A 145 17.08 -2.68 -12.32
C VAL A 145 18.02 -3.30 -11.28
N PRO A 146 17.65 -4.41 -10.61
CA PRO A 146 18.60 -5.13 -9.78
C PRO A 146 19.67 -5.69 -10.71
N ALA A 147 20.85 -5.05 -10.75
CA ALA A 147 21.93 -5.44 -11.65
C ALA A 147 22.45 -6.87 -11.39
N ASP A 148 22.14 -7.44 -10.22
CA ASP A 148 22.80 -8.63 -9.69
C ASP A 148 21.83 -9.77 -9.33
N VAL A 149 20.52 -9.59 -9.55
CA VAL A 149 19.56 -10.70 -9.40
C VAL A 149 19.64 -11.47 -10.71
N GLY A 150 20.28 -12.63 -10.73
CA GLY A 150 20.40 -13.51 -11.92
C GLY A 150 19.08 -14.07 -12.47
N ALA A 151 17.96 -13.38 -12.25
CA ALA A 151 16.61 -13.68 -12.69
C ALA A 151 16.20 -12.77 -13.85
N ASP A 152 15.38 -13.28 -14.76
CA ASP A 152 14.71 -12.47 -15.80
C ASP A 152 13.75 -11.47 -15.11
N VAL A 153 14.05 -10.17 -15.19
CA VAL A 153 13.26 -9.10 -14.56
C VAL A 153 12.44 -8.36 -15.61
N ARG A 154 11.11 -8.44 -15.49
CA ARG A 154 10.16 -7.59 -16.23
C ARG A 154 9.72 -6.43 -15.35
N HIS A 155 10.06 -5.21 -15.74
CA HIS A 155 9.60 -4.00 -15.07
C HIS A 155 8.33 -3.43 -15.73
N VAL A 156 7.32 -3.12 -14.92
CA VAL A 156 6.06 -2.47 -15.31
C VAL A 156 5.76 -1.39 -14.29
N GLU A 157 6.04 -0.12 -14.59
CA GLU A 157 5.76 0.97 -13.65
C GLU A 157 4.26 1.03 -13.33
N ILE A 158 3.90 0.85 -12.06
CA ILE A 158 2.53 1.02 -11.57
C ILE A 158 2.55 2.11 -10.49
N LEU A 159 1.83 3.19 -10.74
CA LEU A 159 1.72 4.29 -9.79
C LEU A 159 0.65 3.98 -8.74
N PRO A 160 0.85 4.38 -7.47
CA PRO A 160 -0.19 4.31 -6.46
C PRO A 160 -1.44 5.08 -6.88
N HIS A 161 -2.61 4.62 -6.42
CA HIS A 161 -3.92 5.15 -6.84
C HIS A 161 -4.10 6.66 -6.61
N LYS A 162 -3.35 7.24 -5.68
CA LYS A 162 -3.35 8.68 -5.36
C LYS A 162 -2.75 9.53 -6.47
N PHE A 163 -1.80 8.97 -7.22
CA PHE A 163 -1.10 9.64 -8.32
C PHE A 163 -1.74 9.32 -9.67
N ASP A 164 -2.19 8.09 -9.87
CA ASP A 164 -2.95 7.69 -11.05
C ASP A 164 -4.01 6.64 -10.66
N ARG A 165 -5.28 7.00 -10.90
CA ARG A 165 -6.43 6.18 -10.53
C ARG A 165 -6.68 4.99 -11.47
N LEU A 166 -5.95 4.89 -12.57
CA LEU A 166 -6.09 3.84 -13.59
C LEU A 166 -4.79 3.07 -13.86
N SER A 167 -3.66 3.50 -13.31
CA SER A 167 -2.34 2.89 -13.59
C SER A 167 -2.32 1.39 -13.29
N LEU A 168 -2.81 0.98 -12.11
CA LEU A 168 -2.90 -0.43 -11.75
C LEU A 168 -3.85 -1.15 -12.70
N GLN A 169 -5.08 -0.64 -12.88
CA GLN A 169 -6.09 -1.25 -13.74
C GLN A 169 -5.57 -1.53 -15.17
N ASN A 170 -4.89 -0.56 -15.77
CA ASN A 170 -4.31 -0.67 -17.11
C ASN A 170 -3.18 -1.71 -17.18
N ALA A 171 -2.42 -1.89 -16.10
CA ALA A 171 -1.32 -2.83 -16.03
C ALA A 171 -1.77 -4.28 -15.73
N LEU A 172 -2.94 -4.48 -15.11
CA LEU A 172 -3.41 -5.79 -14.63
C LEU A 172 -3.48 -6.85 -15.73
N GLY A 173 -3.98 -6.50 -16.92
CA GLY A 173 -4.08 -7.45 -18.03
C GLY A 173 -2.71 -8.04 -18.39
N GLY A 174 -1.73 -7.18 -18.66
CA GLY A 174 -0.37 -7.61 -18.99
C GLY A 174 0.36 -8.30 -17.83
N ALA A 175 0.16 -7.82 -16.60
CA ALA A 175 0.79 -8.39 -15.41
C ALA A 175 0.28 -9.81 -15.10
N THR A 176 -1.03 -10.02 -15.11
CA THR A 176 -1.64 -11.32 -14.80
C THR A 176 -1.35 -12.36 -15.88
N THR A 177 -1.34 -11.97 -17.17
CA THR A 177 -0.90 -12.82 -18.28
C THR A 177 0.55 -13.25 -18.11
N TYR A 178 1.46 -12.32 -17.79
CA TYR A 178 2.86 -12.63 -17.56
C TYR A 178 3.05 -13.65 -16.43
N ILE A 179 2.36 -13.46 -15.30
CA ILE A 179 2.43 -14.39 -14.18
C ILE A 179 1.96 -15.79 -14.63
N ALA A 180 0.82 -15.88 -15.33
CA ALA A 180 0.27 -17.15 -15.81
C ALA A 180 1.22 -17.87 -16.78
N GLU A 181 1.80 -17.16 -17.75
CA GLU A 181 2.76 -17.73 -18.72
C GLU A 181 4.01 -18.29 -18.02
N ARG A 182 4.54 -17.55 -17.04
CA ARG A 182 5.77 -17.95 -16.33
C ARG A 182 5.55 -19.12 -15.37
N LEU A 183 4.41 -19.14 -14.67
CA LEU A 183 4.01 -20.31 -13.89
C LEU A 183 3.79 -21.54 -14.79
N GLY A 184 3.17 -21.36 -15.96
CA GLY A 184 2.95 -22.43 -16.95
C GLY A 184 4.26 -22.99 -17.52
N ALA A 185 5.31 -22.18 -17.61
CA ALA A 185 6.66 -22.60 -17.97
C ALA A 185 7.42 -23.29 -16.82
N GLY A 186 6.82 -23.45 -15.65
CA GLY A 186 7.42 -24.07 -14.47
C GLY A 186 8.33 -23.13 -13.67
N CYS A 187 8.35 -21.84 -13.96
CA CYS A 187 9.09 -20.84 -13.18
C CYS A 187 8.29 -20.46 -11.92
N LYS A 188 9.00 -20.04 -10.87
CA LYS A 188 8.38 -19.25 -9.80
C LYS A 188 8.32 -17.78 -10.23
N VAL A 189 7.37 -17.01 -9.69
CA VAL A 189 7.22 -15.58 -10.02
C VAL A 189 7.24 -14.75 -8.74
N ILE A 190 8.11 -13.74 -8.70
CA ILE A 190 8.16 -12.76 -7.61
C ILE A 190 7.56 -11.47 -8.12
N VAL A 191 6.53 -10.96 -7.45
CA VAL A 191 5.92 -9.67 -7.75
C VAL A 191 6.43 -8.66 -6.72
N ALA A 192 7.11 -7.63 -7.20
CA ALA A 192 7.65 -6.57 -6.34
C ALA A 192 6.91 -5.25 -6.55
N CYS A 193 6.83 -4.42 -5.52
CA CYS A 193 6.47 -3.01 -5.62
C CYS A 193 7.29 -2.21 -4.62
N ASP A 194 7.13 -0.88 -4.56
CA ASP A 194 7.98 -0.03 -3.70
C ASP A 194 8.03 -0.50 -2.23
N ASP A 195 6.89 -0.89 -1.66
CA ASP A 195 6.74 -1.26 -0.25
C ASP A 195 6.43 -2.75 0.01
N GLY A 196 6.05 -3.52 -1.02
CA GLY A 196 5.57 -4.90 -0.88
C GLY A 196 4.17 -5.03 -0.25
N GLN A 197 3.42 -3.94 -0.08
CA GLN A 197 2.18 -3.91 0.72
C GLN A 197 0.95 -3.53 -0.09
N ASP A 198 1.04 -2.57 -1.02
CA ASP A 198 -0.13 -2.09 -1.77
C ASP A 198 -0.29 -2.76 -3.15
N ILE A 199 0.61 -2.41 -4.07
CA ILE A 199 0.48 -2.77 -5.50
C ILE A 199 0.76 -4.24 -5.76
N SER A 200 1.86 -4.80 -5.24
CA SER A 200 2.22 -6.19 -5.53
C SER A 200 1.19 -7.19 -4.99
N PRO A 201 0.61 -7.05 -3.77
CA PRO A 201 -0.48 -7.93 -3.36
C PRO A 201 -1.76 -7.73 -4.16
N ALA A 202 -2.06 -6.52 -4.63
CA ALA A 202 -3.21 -6.26 -5.50
C ALA A 202 -3.07 -6.97 -6.86
N VAL A 203 -1.88 -6.93 -7.46
CA VAL A 203 -1.56 -7.65 -8.71
C VAL A 203 -1.68 -9.18 -8.51
N VAL A 204 -1.14 -9.72 -7.42
CA VAL A 204 -1.24 -11.16 -7.11
C VAL A 204 -2.69 -11.57 -6.87
N ALA A 205 -3.48 -10.77 -6.16
CA ALA A 205 -4.91 -11.00 -5.97
C ALA A 205 -5.67 -11.02 -7.31
N ALA A 206 -5.38 -10.07 -8.21
CA ALA A 206 -5.96 -10.05 -9.56
C ALA A 206 -5.62 -11.32 -10.35
N HIS A 207 -4.37 -11.80 -10.27
CA HIS A 207 -3.96 -13.04 -10.92
C HIS A 207 -4.75 -14.25 -10.40
N PHE A 208 -5.01 -14.33 -9.09
CA PHE A 208 -5.83 -15.41 -8.53
C PHE A 208 -7.30 -15.35 -8.98
N LEU A 209 -7.85 -14.17 -9.20
CA LEU A 209 -9.21 -14.02 -9.74
C LEU A 209 -9.28 -14.54 -11.18
N VAL A 210 -8.35 -14.11 -12.03
CA VAL A 210 -8.27 -14.55 -13.44
C VAL A 210 -8.00 -16.04 -13.55
N SER A 211 -7.17 -16.59 -12.66
CA SER A 211 -6.84 -18.03 -12.70
C SER A 211 -8.01 -18.92 -12.27
N ARG A 212 -8.95 -18.43 -11.45
CA ARG A 212 -10.16 -19.17 -11.07
C ARG A 212 -11.16 -19.28 -12.22
N THR A 213 -11.32 -18.21 -12.99
CA THR A 213 -12.25 -18.21 -14.14
C THR A 213 -11.73 -19.06 -15.30
N GLY A 214 -10.41 -19.18 -15.45
CA GLY A 214 -9.80 -20.04 -16.47
C GLY A 214 -10.05 -21.55 -16.28
N THR A 215 -10.29 -22.00 -15.05
CA THR A 215 -10.66 -23.42 -14.76
C THR A 215 -12.13 -23.73 -15.00
N GLU A 216 -13.00 -22.71 -14.98
CA GLU A 216 -14.44 -22.83 -15.23
C GLU A 216 -14.73 -22.53 -16.69
N ALA A 217 -14.21 -23.38 -17.59
CA ALA A 217 -14.40 -23.27 -19.03
C ALA A 217 -15.85 -23.62 -19.45
N GLY A 218 -16.80 -22.74 -19.13
CA GLY A 218 -18.06 -22.57 -19.84
C GLY A 218 -18.00 -21.23 -20.56
N GLY A 219 -18.10 -21.23 -21.90
CA GLY A 219 -17.86 -20.08 -22.79
C GLY A 219 -18.85 -18.92 -22.70
N GLY A 220 -19.20 -18.48 -21.49
CA GLY A 220 -19.89 -17.23 -21.21
C GLY A 220 -18.91 -16.08 -21.05
N ARG A 221 -19.38 -14.86 -21.31
CA ARG A 221 -18.65 -13.62 -21.00
C ARG A 221 -18.26 -13.64 -19.51
N PRO A 222 -16.99 -13.40 -19.14
CA PRO A 222 -16.62 -13.35 -17.73
C PRO A 222 -17.48 -12.29 -17.05
N GLU A 223 -18.26 -12.69 -16.04
CA GLU A 223 -18.96 -11.73 -15.21
C GLU A 223 -17.92 -10.83 -14.52
N PRO A 224 -18.20 -9.52 -14.38
CA PRO A 224 -17.32 -8.63 -13.64
C PRO A 224 -17.15 -9.16 -12.20
N TYR A 225 -15.91 -9.13 -11.70
CA TYR A 225 -15.62 -9.60 -10.35
C TYR A 225 -16.41 -8.80 -9.31
N THR A 226 -16.94 -9.48 -8.31
CA THR A 226 -17.60 -8.80 -7.19
C THR A 226 -16.56 -8.24 -6.22
N LYS A 227 -17.00 -7.31 -5.37
CA LYS A 227 -16.17 -6.79 -4.28
C LYS A 227 -15.76 -7.89 -3.30
N GLU A 228 -16.62 -8.87 -3.10
CA GLU A 228 -16.41 -10.05 -2.26
C GLU A 228 -15.34 -10.97 -2.86
N ASP A 229 -15.31 -11.14 -4.18
CA ASP A 229 -14.27 -11.91 -4.87
C ASP A 229 -12.89 -11.30 -4.64
N VAL A 230 -12.75 -9.98 -4.83
CA VAL A 230 -11.48 -9.27 -4.57
C VAL A 230 -11.06 -9.41 -3.12
N ARG A 231 -11.99 -9.23 -2.17
CA ARG A 231 -11.69 -9.40 -0.75
C ARG A 231 -11.23 -10.82 -0.43
N SER A 232 -11.85 -11.83 -1.04
CA SER A 232 -11.45 -13.23 -0.90
C SER A 232 -10.04 -13.48 -1.46
N ALA A 233 -9.75 -12.92 -2.64
CA ALA A 233 -8.43 -13.04 -3.26
C ALA A 233 -7.33 -12.33 -2.46
N ILE A 234 -7.59 -11.12 -1.97
CA ILE A 234 -6.68 -10.39 -1.06
C ILE A 234 -6.47 -11.20 0.21
N SER A 235 -7.54 -11.70 0.85
CA SER A 235 -7.45 -12.52 2.07
C SER A 235 -6.53 -13.73 1.89
N ARG A 236 -6.59 -14.41 0.74
CA ARG A 236 -5.68 -15.52 0.40
C ARG A 236 -4.21 -15.07 0.36
N VAL A 237 -3.94 -13.88 -0.16
CA VAL A 237 -2.60 -13.28 -0.15
C VAL A 237 -2.17 -12.95 1.28
N THR A 238 -3.02 -12.28 2.06
CA THR A 238 -2.71 -11.84 3.43
C THR A 238 -2.47 -13.00 4.39
N GLN A 239 -3.08 -14.16 4.16
CA GLN A 239 -2.81 -15.39 4.93
C GLN A 239 -1.33 -15.81 4.90
N HIS A 240 -0.62 -15.52 3.81
CA HIS A 240 0.78 -15.91 3.62
C HIS A 240 1.73 -14.72 3.61
N CYS A 241 1.20 -13.52 3.39
CA CYS A 241 1.93 -12.26 3.36
C CYS A 241 1.26 -11.28 4.35
N PRO A 242 1.56 -11.35 5.66
CA PRO A 242 0.85 -10.53 6.66
C PRO A 242 0.99 -9.02 6.47
N ALA A 243 2.06 -8.58 5.81
CA ALA A 243 2.29 -7.17 5.46
C ALA A 243 1.42 -6.69 4.29
N ALA A 244 0.76 -7.59 3.54
CA ALA A 244 -0.09 -7.23 2.43
C ALA A 244 -1.27 -6.38 2.90
N HIS A 245 -1.29 -5.12 2.47
CA HIS A 245 -2.31 -4.15 2.80
C HIS A 245 -2.70 -3.29 1.58
N PRO A 246 -3.30 -3.88 0.52
CA PRO A 246 -3.81 -3.12 -0.61
C PRO A 246 -4.72 -1.98 -0.16
N SER A 247 -4.42 -0.78 -0.62
CA SER A 247 -5.24 0.40 -0.36
C SER A 247 -6.64 0.19 -0.93
N ARG A 248 -7.63 0.89 -0.37
CA ARG A 248 -9.02 0.85 -0.90
C ARG A 248 -9.07 1.24 -2.39
N GLY A 249 -8.17 2.12 -2.84
CA GLY A 249 -8.06 2.52 -4.23
C GLY A 249 -7.50 1.41 -5.12
N SER A 250 -6.43 0.76 -4.70
CA SER A 250 -5.84 -0.37 -5.43
C SER A 250 -6.80 -1.56 -5.51
N ALA A 251 -7.44 -1.92 -4.39
CA ALA A 251 -8.46 -2.98 -4.38
C ALA A 251 -9.65 -2.66 -5.30
N LYS A 252 -10.02 -1.38 -5.44
CA LYS A 252 -11.07 -0.95 -6.39
C LYS A 252 -10.64 -1.12 -7.85
N GLN A 253 -9.39 -0.88 -8.17
CA GLN A 253 -8.86 -1.06 -9.53
C GLN A 253 -8.75 -2.52 -9.95
N VAL A 254 -8.82 -3.48 -9.01
CA VAL A 254 -8.75 -4.92 -9.31
C VAL A 254 -10.07 -5.49 -9.87
N TYR A 255 -11.24 -4.96 -9.47
CA TYR A 255 -12.53 -5.47 -9.98
C TYR A 255 -13.21 -4.62 -11.05
N ASN A 256 -12.82 -3.34 -11.21
CA ASN A 256 -13.39 -2.45 -12.22
C ASN A 256 -12.66 -2.59 -13.55
#